data_AF-A0A811S7D6-F1
#
_entry.id   AF-A0A811S7D6-F1
#
_cell.length_a   1.000
_cell.length_b   1.000
_cell.length_c   1.000
_cell.angle_alpha   90.00
_cell.angle_beta   90.00
_cell.angle_gamma   90.00
#
_symmetry.space_group_name_H-M   'P 1'
#
loop_
_entity.id
_entity.type
_entity.pdbx_description
1 polymer ?
#
loop_
_entity_poly.entity_id
_entity_poly.type
_entity_poly.pdbx_seq_one_letter_code
_entity_poly.pdbx_strand_id
1 'polypeptide(L)'
;MGERGSAALACVGRGAEPAGYKDSFRTLKWAASAGNGDDPWLSRHGDLRRVFLTSDNTGGNIVHNVAMMATACASSEPRIKGAVLLHTGFRGSELIDGEAPTSMAMMEKLWAIVCLGATDSMDDTWVNPLAIMALSLWDLLCERVLVCAAELDSLLPRDKAYYEAIKASGWFESKGQDHVFFLFKLVYDVAVALMDRLAMFFLGKWNSSCVRCGERLR
;
A
#
# COMPACT_ATOMS: atom_id res chain seq x y z
N MET A 1 -9.68 -6.31 36.32
CA MET A 1 -8.69 -7.18 35.64
C MET A 1 -9.42 -7.94 34.55
N GLY A 2 -9.30 -7.49 33.30
CA GLY A 2 -9.96 -8.15 32.17
C GLY A 2 -9.96 -7.21 30.99
N GLU A 3 -9.00 -7.41 30.07
CA GLU A 3 -8.96 -6.96 28.66
C GLU A 3 -7.51 -7.02 28.13
N ARG A 4 -6.88 -8.20 28.20
CA ARG A 4 -5.63 -8.49 27.44
C ARG A 4 -5.77 -9.70 26.52
N GLY A 5 -6.98 -10.23 26.34
CA GLY A 5 -7.24 -11.45 25.57
C GLY A 5 -7.68 -11.24 24.12
N SER A 6 -8.05 -10.02 23.70
CA SER A 6 -8.67 -9.80 22.39
C SER A 6 -7.68 -9.46 21.26
N ALA A 7 -6.54 -8.84 21.56
CA ALA A 7 -5.58 -8.44 20.53
C ALA A 7 -4.83 -9.62 19.88
N ALA A 8 -4.66 -10.73 20.59
CA ALA A 8 -3.96 -11.91 20.06
C ALA A 8 -4.80 -12.70 19.04
N LEU A 9 -6.14 -12.61 19.10
CA LEU A 9 -7.01 -13.35 18.18
C LEU A 9 -7.09 -12.71 16.79
N ALA A 10 -6.84 -11.40 16.64
CA ALA A 10 -6.90 -10.71 15.35
C ALA A 10 -5.70 -11.04 14.41
N CYS A 11 -4.65 -11.67 14.94
CA CYS A 11 -3.53 -12.18 14.14
C CYS A 11 -3.80 -13.59 13.56
N VAL A 12 -4.89 -14.24 13.97
CA VAL A 12 -5.22 -15.63 13.63
C VAL A 12 -6.39 -15.61 12.65
N GLY A 13 -6.09 -15.60 11.34
CA GLY A 13 -7.14 -15.64 10.32
C GLY A 13 -6.65 -15.60 8.88
N ARG A 14 -5.39 -15.20 8.63
CA ARG A 14 -4.79 -15.26 7.30
C ARG A 14 -3.92 -16.50 7.19
N GLY A 15 -3.85 -17.10 5.99
CA GLY A 15 -2.96 -18.22 5.69
C GLY A 15 -1.48 -17.89 5.99
N ALA A 16 -0.58 -18.85 5.78
CA ALA A 16 0.84 -18.70 6.12
C ALA A 16 1.41 -17.38 5.58
N GLU A 17 1.79 -16.47 6.49
CA GLU A 17 2.27 -15.12 6.15
C GLU A 17 3.56 -15.17 5.31
N PRO A 18 3.57 -14.65 4.06
CA PRO A 18 4.79 -14.57 3.27
C PRO A 18 5.93 -13.80 3.95
N ALA A 19 7.15 -14.31 3.81
CA ALA A 19 8.35 -13.74 4.45
C ALA A 19 8.55 -12.25 4.16
N GLY A 20 8.23 -11.80 2.95
CA GLY A 20 8.35 -10.39 2.56
C GLY A 20 7.50 -9.43 3.39
N TYR A 21 6.28 -9.83 3.78
CA TYR A 21 5.43 -9.00 4.65
C TYR A 21 6.00 -8.95 6.06
N LYS A 22 6.42 -10.11 6.59
CA LYS A 22 7.00 -10.23 7.93
C LYS A 22 8.26 -9.39 8.10
N ASP A 23 9.15 -9.44 7.12
CA ASP A 23 10.40 -8.68 7.15
C ASP A 23 10.16 -7.18 6.97
N SER A 24 9.18 -6.80 6.15
CA SER A 24 8.76 -5.40 6.02
C SER A 24 8.13 -4.86 7.30
N PHE A 25 7.31 -5.66 7.99
CA PHE A 25 6.72 -5.28 9.27
C PHE A 25 7.76 -5.20 10.39
N ARG A 26 8.73 -6.13 10.42
CA ARG A 26 9.90 -6.05 11.32
C ARG A 26 10.72 -4.78 11.06
N THR A 27 10.91 -4.41 9.80
CA THR A 27 11.62 -3.18 9.42
C THR A 27 10.88 -1.94 9.92
N LEU A 28 9.55 -1.89 9.80
CA LEU A 28 8.74 -0.81 10.37
C LEU A 28 8.94 -0.70 11.89
N LYS A 29 8.89 -1.83 12.61
CA LYS A 29 9.12 -1.86 14.07
C LYS A 29 10.53 -1.42 14.43
N TRP A 30 11.54 -1.88 13.69
CA TRP A 30 12.92 -1.48 13.88
C TRP A 30 13.10 0.02 13.64
N ALA A 31 12.57 0.59 12.56
CA ALA A 31 12.71 2.02 12.28
C ALA A 31 12.06 2.86 13.40
N ALA A 32 10.95 2.37 13.97
CA ALA A 32 10.28 3.00 15.09
C ALA A 32 11.12 3.00 16.38
N SER A 33 11.77 1.88 16.70
CA SER A 33 12.62 1.79 17.87
C SER A 33 13.95 2.53 17.67
N ALA A 34 14.52 2.44 16.46
CA ALA A 34 15.80 3.04 16.11
C ALA A 34 15.78 4.57 16.13
N GLY A 35 14.62 5.17 15.84
CA GLY A 35 14.41 6.61 16.02
C GLY A 35 14.48 7.09 17.48
N ASN A 36 14.49 6.18 18.46
CA ASN A 36 14.60 6.49 19.89
C ASN A 36 16.03 6.40 20.46
N GLY A 37 17.05 6.27 19.61
CA GLY A 37 18.47 6.33 20.03
C GLY A 37 19.37 5.24 19.44
N ASP A 38 18.82 4.17 18.89
CA ASP A 38 19.64 3.02 18.42
C ASP A 38 20.29 3.27 17.06
N ASP A 39 19.70 4.13 16.21
CA ASP A 39 20.31 4.57 14.96
C ASP A 39 20.60 6.09 14.99
N PRO A 40 21.86 6.53 14.87
CA PRO A 40 22.22 7.95 14.95
C PRO A 40 21.64 8.84 13.86
N TRP A 41 21.28 8.29 12.69
CA TRP A 41 20.71 9.07 11.59
C TRP A 41 19.21 9.26 11.81
N LEU A 42 18.47 8.18 12.08
CA LEU A 42 17.04 8.23 12.39
C LEU A 42 16.76 9.00 13.69
N SER A 43 17.60 8.87 14.71
CA SER A 43 17.43 9.62 15.96
C SER A 43 17.62 11.14 15.78
N ARG A 44 18.45 11.57 14.82
CA ARG A 44 18.73 12.98 14.55
C ARG A 44 17.79 13.60 13.51
N HIS A 45 17.34 12.82 12.55
CA HIS A 45 16.62 13.33 11.37
C HIS A 45 15.21 12.76 11.20
N GLY A 46 14.91 11.63 11.85
CA GLY A 46 13.60 10.98 11.80
C GLY A 46 12.57 11.69 12.69
N ASP A 47 11.32 11.65 12.25
CA ASP A 47 10.16 12.10 13.04
C ASP A 47 9.16 10.94 13.14
N LEU A 48 9.13 10.26 14.28
CA LEU A 48 8.22 9.12 14.53
C LEU A 48 6.74 9.51 14.53
N ARG A 49 6.41 10.81 14.57
CA ARG A 49 5.04 11.32 14.39
C ARG A 49 4.65 11.38 12.91
N ARG A 50 5.61 11.19 12.00
CA ARG A 50 5.48 11.33 10.54
C ARG A 50 6.07 10.13 9.81
N VAL A 51 5.68 8.92 10.22
CA VAL A 51 6.04 7.69 9.49
C VAL A 51 5.13 7.51 8.29
N PHE A 52 5.71 7.30 7.12
CA PHE A 52 4.97 7.00 5.89
C PHE A 52 5.43 5.68 5.30
N LEU A 53 4.49 4.96 4.70
CA LEU A 53 4.79 3.76 3.91
C LEU A 53 4.57 4.09 2.44
N THR A 54 5.46 3.66 1.57
CA THR A 54 5.33 3.88 0.13
C THR A 54 6.04 2.80 -0.63
N SER A 55 5.44 2.35 -1.73
CA SER A 55 6.07 1.44 -2.69
C SER A 55 5.22 1.33 -3.94
N ASP A 56 5.75 0.65 -4.95
CA ASP A 56 5.13 0.41 -6.23
C ASP A 56 4.85 -1.08 -6.49
N ASN A 57 3.93 -1.37 -7.42
CA ASN A 57 3.64 -2.73 -7.88
C ASN A 57 3.37 -3.69 -6.71
N THR A 58 4.12 -4.80 -6.62
CA THR A 58 3.99 -5.80 -5.56
C THR A 58 4.36 -5.24 -4.19
N GLY A 59 5.24 -4.25 -4.14
CA GLY A 59 5.58 -3.56 -2.90
C GLY A 59 4.43 -2.69 -2.39
N GLY A 60 3.56 -2.16 -3.26
CA GLY A 60 2.32 -1.50 -2.83
C GLY A 60 1.40 -2.45 -2.05
N ASN A 61 1.33 -3.72 -2.48
CA ASN A 61 0.59 -4.75 -1.76
C ASN A 61 1.25 -5.05 -0.39
N ILE A 62 2.58 -5.03 -0.30
CA ILE A 62 3.30 -5.12 0.98
C ILE A 62 2.93 -3.94 1.90
N VAL A 63 2.92 -2.70 1.38
CA VAL A 63 2.54 -1.50 2.14
C VAL A 63 1.14 -1.64 2.74
N HIS A 64 0.17 -2.08 1.94
CA HIS A 64 -1.19 -2.35 2.43
C HIS A 64 -1.18 -3.35 3.59
N ASN A 65 -0.57 -4.52 3.39
CA ASN A 65 -0.57 -5.58 4.40
C ASN A 65 0.19 -5.19 5.67
N VAL A 66 1.32 -4.49 5.55
CA VAL A 66 2.08 -3.96 6.69
C VAL A 66 1.25 -2.97 7.50
N ALA A 67 0.49 -2.09 6.84
CA ALA A 67 -0.40 -1.17 7.51
C ALA A 67 -1.59 -1.88 8.21
N MET A 68 -2.12 -2.94 7.61
CA MET A 68 -3.15 -3.79 8.25
C MET A 68 -2.59 -4.57 9.45
N MET A 69 -1.36 -5.09 9.36
CA MET A 69 -0.70 -5.75 10.49
C MET A 69 -0.40 -4.79 11.65
N ALA A 70 0.04 -3.56 11.34
CA ALA A 70 0.22 -2.50 12.33
C ALA A 70 -1.10 -2.13 13.03
N THR A 71 -2.20 -2.13 12.28
CA THR A 71 -3.56 -1.91 12.79
C THR A 71 -3.98 -3.00 13.78
N ALA A 72 -3.82 -4.28 13.42
CA ALA A 72 -4.19 -5.40 14.27
C ALA A 72 -3.35 -5.46 15.56
N CYS A 73 -2.08 -5.02 15.49
CA CYS A 73 -1.22 -4.85 16.65
C CYS A 73 -1.47 -3.50 17.35
N ALA A 74 -2.67 -3.30 17.91
CA ALA A 74 -3.15 -2.05 18.56
C ALA A 74 -2.28 -1.48 19.72
N SER A 75 -1.07 -2.00 19.93
CA SER A 75 -0.07 -1.55 20.89
C SER A 75 1.22 -1.00 20.28
N SER A 76 1.41 -1.03 18.95
CA SER A 76 2.67 -0.60 18.34
C SER A 76 2.61 0.83 17.81
N GLU A 77 3.16 1.77 18.58
CA GLU A 77 3.89 2.87 17.95
C GLU A 77 4.95 2.26 17.00
N PRO A 78 5.13 2.84 15.80
CA PRO A 78 4.76 4.20 15.43
C PRO A 78 3.42 4.25 14.70
N ARG A 79 2.69 5.35 14.91
CA ARG A 79 1.48 5.64 14.14
C ARG A 79 1.85 5.93 12.68
N ILE A 80 1.28 5.16 11.76
CA ILE A 80 1.48 5.41 10.33
C ILE A 80 0.70 6.66 9.92
N LYS A 81 1.42 7.73 9.60
CA LYS A 81 0.85 9.03 9.21
C LYS A 81 0.17 8.96 7.84
N GLY A 82 0.68 8.13 6.95
CA GLY A 82 0.00 7.83 5.70
C GLY A 82 0.71 6.80 4.85
N ALA A 83 0.01 6.35 3.81
CA ALA A 83 0.51 5.41 2.83
C ALA A 83 0.39 5.97 1.41
N VAL A 84 1.37 5.69 0.57
CA VAL A 84 1.32 5.95 -0.88
C VAL A 84 1.41 4.61 -1.61
N LEU A 85 0.48 4.37 -2.50
CA LEU A 85 0.36 3.15 -3.27
C LEU A 85 0.51 3.51 -4.75
N LEU A 86 1.60 3.05 -5.37
CA LEU A 86 1.93 3.37 -6.76
C LEU A 86 1.68 2.14 -7.63
N HIS A 87 0.64 2.17 -8.47
CA HIS A 87 0.37 1.14 -9.47
C HIS A 87 0.32 -0.26 -8.85
N THR A 88 -0.57 -0.47 -7.88
CA THR A 88 -0.41 -1.55 -6.91
C THR A 88 -0.83 -2.90 -7.47
N GLY A 89 -0.02 -3.92 -7.18
CA GLY A 89 -0.17 -5.30 -7.61
C GLY A 89 -1.34 -6.08 -6.98
N PHE A 90 -2.50 -5.47 -6.73
CA PHE A 90 -3.68 -6.19 -6.22
C PHE A 90 -4.25 -7.14 -7.28
N ARG A 91 -4.73 -8.30 -6.84
CA ARG A 91 -5.36 -9.33 -7.71
C ARG A 91 -6.63 -9.86 -7.06
N GLY A 92 -7.39 -10.64 -7.81
CA GLY A 92 -8.56 -11.39 -7.36
C GLY A 92 -8.94 -12.41 -8.42
N SER A 93 -9.58 -13.52 -8.05
CA SER A 93 -9.88 -14.59 -9.02
C SER A 93 -10.93 -14.15 -10.06
N GLU A 94 -11.93 -13.38 -9.64
CA GLU A 94 -12.94 -12.80 -10.51
C GLU A 94 -12.41 -11.55 -11.20
N LEU A 95 -12.47 -11.51 -12.53
CA LEU A 95 -12.13 -10.32 -13.30
C LEU A 95 -13.10 -9.18 -12.98
N ILE A 96 -12.57 -7.98 -12.82
CA ILE A 96 -13.39 -6.76 -12.74
C ILE A 96 -13.41 -6.01 -14.07
N ASP A 97 -14.39 -5.11 -14.23
CA ASP A 97 -14.53 -4.31 -15.44
C ASP A 97 -13.23 -3.57 -15.80
N GLY A 98 -12.71 -3.86 -16.99
CA GLY A 98 -11.46 -3.28 -17.51
C GLY A 98 -10.21 -4.14 -17.34
N GLU A 99 -10.28 -5.27 -16.63
CA GLU A 99 -9.16 -6.22 -16.55
C GLU A 99 -9.06 -7.15 -17.77
N ALA A 100 -7.83 -7.43 -18.19
CA ALA A 100 -7.55 -8.42 -19.22
C ALA A 100 -7.23 -9.81 -18.60
N PRO A 101 -7.78 -10.93 -19.13
CA PRO A 101 -7.56 -12.28 -18.59
C PRO A 101 -6.10 -12.75 -18.63
N THR A 102 -5.28 -12.16 -19.51
CA THR A 102 -3.96 -12.67 -19.91
C THR A 102 -2.89 -12.62 -18.81
N SER A 103 -3.12 -11.91 -17.69
CA SER A 103 -2.12 -11.77 -16.61
C SER A 103 -2.35 -12.67 -15.39
N MET A 104 -3.51 -13.33 -15.28
CA MET A 104 -3.93 -14.04 -14.06
C MET A 104 -3.17 -15.34 -13.82
N ALA A 105 -3.01 -16.18 -14.85
CA ALA A 105 -2.37 -17.50 -14.71
C ALA A 105 -0.89 -17.43 -14.31
N MET A 106 -0.16 -16.38 -14.72
CA MET A 106 1.22 -16.16 -14.28
C MET A 106 1.26 -15.74 -12.81
N MET A 107 0.36 -14.84 -12.40
CA MET A 107 0.27 -14.38 -11.02
C MET A 107 -0.16 -15.50 -10.07
N GLU A 108 -1.08 -16.37 -10.48
CA GLU A 108 -1.45 -17.59 -9.74
C GLU A 108 -0.23 -18.47 -9.44
N LYS A 109 0.59 -18.73 -10.46
CA LYS A 109 1.82 -19.53 -10.29
C LYS A 109 2.84 -18.84 -9.39
N LEU A 110 3.03 -17.52 -9.55
CA LEU A 110 3.93 -16.75 -8.71
C LEU A 110 3.45 -16.73 -7.25
N TRP A 111 2.14 -16.57 -7.03
CA TRP A 111 1.57 -16.54 -5.69
C TRP A 111 1.71 -17.88 -4.97
N ALA A 112 1.54 -19.00 -5.68
CA ALA A 112 1.79 -20.33 -5.13
C ALA A 112 3.25 -20.54 -4.67
N ILE A 113 4.20 -19.78 -5.21
CA ILE A 113 5.61 -19.77 -4.77
C ILE A 113 5.82 -18.82 -3.58
N VAL A 114 5.22 -17.63 -3.61
CA VAL A 114 5.36 -16.59 -2.58
C VAL A 114 4.67 -16.96 -1.28
N CYS A 115 3.47 -17.54 -1.36
CA CYS A 115 2.63 -17.93 -0.24
C CYS A 115 2.46 -19.46 -0.25
N LEU A 116 3.46 -20.17 0.27
CA LEU A 116 3.42 -21.63 0.39
C LEU A 116 2.26 -22.04 1.30
N GLY A 117 1.24 -22.66 0.71
CA GLY A 117 0.04 -23.08 1.42
C GLY A 117 -1.15 -22.11 1.31
N ALA A 118 -1.12 -21.14 0.39
CA ALA A 118 -2.32 -20.39 0.01
C ALA A 118 -3.42 -21.38 -0.44
N THR A 119 -4.56 -21.38 0.24
CA THR A 119 -5.67 -22.30 -0.01
C THR A 119 -6.67 -21.76 -1.03
N ASP A 120 -6.72 -20.43 -1.21
CA ASP A 120 -7.82 -19.73 -1.89
C ASP A 120 -7.37 -19.06 -3.21
N SER A 121 -6.29 -19.55 -3.82
CA SER A 121 -5.72 -19.01 -5.08
C SER A 121 -5.51 -17.48 -4.99
N MET A 122 -6.04 -16.72 -5.95
CA MET A 122 -5.96 -15.25 -6.02
C MET A 122 -6.92 -14.52 -5.09
N ASP A 123 -7.81 -15.21 -4.37
CA ASP A 123 -8.67 -14.59 -3.36
C ASP A 123 -8.10 -14.71 -1.95
N ASP A 124 -6.85 -15.18 -1.83
CA ASP A 124 -6.08 -15.02 -0.63
C ASP A 124 -6.06 -13.53 -0.23
N THR A 125 -6.51 -13.25 0.99
CA THR A 125 -6.61 -11.89 1.54
C THR A 125 -5.30 -11.10 1.53
N TRP A 126 -4.15 -11.79 1.44
CA TRP A 126 -2.84 -11.14 1.28
C TRP A 126 -2.69 -10.48 -0.09
N VAL A 127 -3.26 -11.05 -1.16
CA VAL A 127 -3.16 -10.51 -2.54
C VAL A 127 -4.43 -9.76 -2.97
N ASN A 128 -5.59 -10.20 -2.50
CA ASN A 128 -6.90 -9.59 -2.75
C ASN A 128 -7.44 -8.87 -1.50
N PRO A 129 -7.19 -7.56 -1.35
CA PRO A 129 -7.71 -6.79 -0.22
C PRO A 129 -9.23 -6.56 -0.29
N LEU A 130 -9.88 -6.92 -1.41
CA LEU A 130 -11.32 -6.80 -1.64
C LEU A 130 -12.06 -8.13 -1.50
N ALA A 131 -11.35 -9.22 -1.16
CA ALA A 131 -11.98 -10.51 -0.91
C ALA A 131 -12.98 -10.42 0.25
N ILE A 132 -14.03 -11.24 0.21
CA ILE A 132 -15.11 -11.25 1.22
C ILE A 132 -14.57 -11.46 2.64
N MET A 133 -13.50 -12.26 2.77
CA MET A 133 -12.84 -12.55 4.05
C MET A 133 -11.72 -11.58 4.41
N ALA A 134 -11.46 -10.56 3.60
CA ALA A 134 -10.46 -9.54 3.90
C ALA A 134 -10.89 -8.74 5.15
N LEU A 135 -9.90 -8.31 5.93
CA LEU A 135 -10.13 -7.38 7.04
C LEU A 135 -10.78 -6.10 6.50
N SER A 136 -11.63 -5.50 7.32
CA SER A 136 -12.28 -4.25 6.97
C SER A 136 -11.23 -3.19 6.64
N LEU A 137 -11.30 -2.67 5.42
CA LEU A 137 -10.44 -1.60 4.94
C LEU A 137 -10.58 -0.30 5.74
N TRP A 138 -11.65 -0.18 6.52
CA TRP A 138 -11.92 0.89 7.47
C TRP A 138 -11.02 0.87 8.69
N ASP A 139 -10.47 -0.29 9.02
CA ASP A 139 -9.65 -0.45 10.22
C ASP A 139 -8.24 0.10 9.99
N LEU A 140 -7.84 0.33 8.73
CA LEU A 140 -6.52 0.83 8.36
C LEU A 140 -6.18 2.13 9.13
N LEU A 141 -5.25 2.04 10.09
CA LEU A 141 -4.86 3.15 10.97
C LEU A 141 -4.05 4.27 10.27
N CYS A 142 -3.88 4.19 8.95
CA CYS A 142 -3.28 5.25 8.16
C CYS A 142 -4.20 6.48 8.15
N GLU A 143 -3.72 7.63 8.63
CA GLU A 143 -4.53 8.85 8.62
C GLU A 143 -4.90 9.32 7.21
N ARG A 144 -4.05 8.99 6.23
CA ARG A 144 -4.24 9.34 4.83
C ARG A 144 -3.62 8.30 3.91
N VAL A 145 -4.30 8.02 2.81
CA VAL A 145 -3.81 7.15 1.73
C VAL A 145 -3.91 7.87 0.40
N LEU A 146 -2.83 7.85 -0.37
CA LEU A 146 -2.78 8.30 -1.75
C LEU A 146 -2.61 7.08 -2.65
N VAL A 147 -3.57 6.85 -3.55
CA VAL A 147 -3.47 5.84 -4.60
C VAL A 147 -3.09 6.53 -5.90
N CYS A 148 -2.01 6.09 -6.50
CA CYS A 148 -1.51 6.58 -7.78
C CYS A 148 -1.62 5.45 -8.81
N ALA A 149 -2.25 5.72 -9.94
CA ALA A 149 -2.38 4.78 -11.04
C ALA A 149 -1.89 5.41 -12.36
N ALA A 150 -1.81 4.62 -13.41
CA ALA A 150 -1.55 5.11 -14.76
C ALA A 150 -2.59 4.60 -15.76
N GLU A 151 -2.89 5.44 -16.74
CA GLU A 151 -4.02 5.23 -17.65
C GLU A 151 -3.89 3.98 -18.53
N LEU A 152 -2.66 3.59 -18.89
CA LEU A 152 -2.37 2.43 -19.73
C LEU A 152 -1.94 1.21 -18.89
N ASP A 153 -2.00 1.31 -17.57
CA ASP A 153 -1.65 0.23 -16.67
C ASP A 153 -2.74 -0.84 -16.63
N SER A 154 -2.37 -2.12 -16.76
CA SER A 154 -3.31 -3.23 -16.61
C SER A 154 -3.87 -3.33 -15.19
N LEU A 155 -3.25 -2.68 -14.21
CA LEU A 155 -3.67 -2.67 -12.81
C LEU A 155 -4.63 -1.54 -12.45
N LEU A 156 -4.83 -0.59 -13.35
CA LEU A 156 -5.70 0.57 -13.15
C LEU A 156 -7.10 0.18 -12.62
N PRO A 157 -7.79 -0.85 -13.15
CA PRO A 157 -9.10 -1.23 -12.62
C PRO A 157 -9.06 -1.59 -11.13
N ARG A 158 -8.05 -2.34 -10.69
CA ARG A 158 -7.91 -2.79 -9.29
C ARG A 158 -7.48 -1.67 -8.37
N ASP A 159 -6.57 -0.82 -8.82
CA ASP A 159 -6.16 0.36 -8.07
C ASP A 159 -7.36 1.28 -7.82
N LYS A 160 -8.22 1.45 -8.84
CA LYS A 160 -9.45 2.23 -8.73
C LYS A 160 -10.47 1.58 -7.80
N ALA A 161 -10.73 0.28 -7.95
CA ALA A 161 -11.65 -0.46 -7.07
C ALA A 161 -11.17 -0.42 -5.62
N TYR A 162 -9.87 -0.57 -5.39
CA TYR A 162 -9.27 -0.42 -4.07
C TYR A 162 -9.43 1.00 -3.54
N TYR A 163 -9.12 2.02 -4.34
CA TYR A 163 -9.29 3.43 -3.98
C TYR A 163 -10.73 3.77 -3.57
N GLU A 164 -11.73 3.21 -4.25
CA GLU A 164 -13.15 3.40 -3.93
C GLU A 164 -13.57 2.65 -2.66
N ALA A 165 -12.97 1.47 -2.41
CA ALA A 165 -13.27 0.65 -1.23
C ALA A 165 -12.62 1.18 0.06
N ILE A 166 -11.41 1.76 -0.04
CA ILE A 166 -10.80 2.47 1.07
C ILE A 166 -11.35 3.90 1.12
N LYS A 167 -11.52 4.51 2.30
CA LYS A 167 -11.71 5.97 2.38
C LYS A 167 -10.40 6.70 2.07
N ALA A 168 -9.84 6.50 0.88
CA ALA A 168 -8.60 7.13 0.46
C ALA A 168 -8.74 8.65 0.48
N SER A 169 -7.66 9.30 0.90
CA SER A 169 -7.56 10.75 0.97
C SER A 169 -7.14 11.40 -0.36
N GLY A 170 -6.67 10.61 -1.32
CA GLY A 170 -6.16 11.11 -2.59
C GLY A 170 -6.11 10.05 -3.68
N TRP A 171 -6.39 10.51 -4.90
CA TRP A 171 -6.24 9.78 -6.15
C TRP A 171 -5.37 10.60 -7.09
N PHE A 172 -4.46 9.93 -7.81
CA PHE A 172 -3.70 10.54 -8.89
C PHE A 172 -3.55 9.56 -10.05
N GLU A 173 -3.94 9.97 -11.25
CA GLU A 173 -3.83 9.15 -12.45
C GLU A 173 -2.90 9.79 -13.47
N SER A 174 -1.85 9.07 -13.84
CA SER A 174 -0.86 9.50 -14.82
C SER A 174 -1.36 9.20 -16.24
N LYS A 175 -1.77 10.24 -16.96
CA LYS A 175 -2.31 10.14 -18.32
C LYS A 175 -1.24 9.73 -19.35
N GLY A 176 -1.63 8.83 -20.25
CA GLY A 176 -0.78 8.27 -21.31
C GLY A 176 0.47 7.53 -20.81
N GLN A 177 0.49 7.07 -19.57
CA GLN A 177 1.62 6.32 -19.01
C GLN A 177 1.27 4.87 -18.75
N ASP A 178 2.31 4.03 -18.81
CA ASP A 178 2.25 2.60 -18.50
C ASP A 178 2.67 2.33 -17.05
N HIS A 179 2.58 1.06 -16.67
CA HIS A 179 3.01 0.55 -15.37
C HIS A 179 4.42 1.03 -14.98
N VAL A 180 4.56 1.57 -13.76
CA VAL A 180 5.83 2.04 -13.15
C VAL A 180 6.71 2.94 -14.02
N PHE A 181 6.11 3.71 -14.94
CA PHE A 181 6.84 4.56 -15.88
C PHE A 181 7.87 5.49 -15.20
N PHE A 182 7.57 5.94 -13.97
CA PHE A 182 8.38 6.87 -13.20
C PHE A 182 9.73 6.28 -12.75
N LEU A 183 9.95 4.96 -12.83
CA LEU A 183 11.26 4.35 -12.60
C LEU A 183 12.20 4.51 -13.81
N PHE A 184 11.63 4.70 -15.00
CA PHE A 184 12.38 4.70 -16.26
C PHE A 184 12.37 6.07 -16.96
N LYS A 185 11.35 6.89 -16.71
CA LYS A 185 11.13 8.20 -17.34
C LYS A 185 11.33 9.36 -16.36
N LEU A 186 12.39 9.30 -15.55
CA LEU A 186 12.62 10.17 -14.38
C LEU A 186 12.52 11.69 -14.65
N VAL A 187 12.90 12.14 -15.85
CA VAL A 187 12.95 13.57 -16.21
C VAL A 187 11.74 14.04 -17.04
N TYR A 188 10.78 13.16 -17.29
CA TYR A 188 9.59 13.51 -18.07
C TYR A 188 8.64 14.32 -17.19
N ASP A 189 7.95 15.29 -17.78
CA ASP A 189 7.07 16.20 -17.02
C ASP A 189 6.01 15.47 -16.19
N VAL A 190 5.51 14.33 -16.68
CA VAL A 190 4.55 13.49 -15.96
C VAL A 190 5.17 12.77 -14.75
N ALA A 191 6.44 12.35 -14.82
CA ALA A 191 7.14 11.75 -13.69
C ALA A 191 7.49 12.82 -12.65
N VAL A 192 7.91 14.01 -13.10
CA VAL A 192 8.14 15.16 -12.23
C VAL A 192 6.84 15.55 -11.52
N ALA A 193 5.73 15.63 -12.24
CA ALA A 193 4.42 15.93 -11.66
C ALA A 193 4.00 14.88 -10.61
N LEU A 194 4.25 13.59 -10.85
CA LEU A 194 4.03 12.55 -9.84
C LEU A 194 4.89 12.80 -8.59
N MET A 195 6.19 13.06 -8.75
CA MET A 195 7.10 13.33 -7.63
C MET A 195 6.68 14.56 -6.81
N ASP A 196 6.24 15.63 -7.47
CA ASP A 196 5.70 16.83 -6.82
C ASP A 196 4.47 16.50 -5.97
N ARG A 197 3.57 15.65 -6.51
CA ARG A 197 2.39 15.17 -5.77
C ARG A 197 2.77 14.36 -4.55
N LEU A 198 3.76 13.47 -4.66
CA LEU A 198 4.28 12.68 -3.54
C LEU A 198 4.90 13.58 -2.46
N ALA A 199 5.74 14.54 -2.86
CA ALA A 199 6.34 15.51 -1.94
C ALA A 199 5.26 16.29 -1.17
N MET A 200 4.24 16.78 -1.86
CA MET A 200 3.12 17.50 -1.24
C MET A 200 2.34 16.63 -0.25
N PHE A 201 2.15 15.34 -0.56
CA PHE A 201 1.53 14.37 0.35
C PHE A 201 2.36 14.15 1.62
N PHE A 202 3.67 13.93 1.49
CA PHE A 202 4.56 13.74 2.64
C PHE A 202 4.68 15.00 3.50
N LEU A 203 4.69 16.18 2.88
CA LEU A 203 4.68 17.47 3.56
C LEU A 203 3.35 17.82 4.23
N GLY A 204 2.27 17.06 3.98
CA GLY A 204 0.94 17.34 4.52
C GLY A 204 0.27 18.56 3.88
N LYS A 205 0.74 18.99 2.70
CA LYS A 205 0.16 20.07 1.90
C LYS A 205 -0.80 19.55 0.82
N TRP A 206 -1.14 18.26 0.88
CA TRP A 206 -2.07 17.64 -0.05
C TRP A 206 -3.47 18.22 0.11
N ASN A 207 -4.05 18.67 -1.00
CA ASN A 207 -5.44 19.09 -1.07
C ASN A 207 -6.21 18.12 -1.96
N SER A 208 -7.15 17.37 -1.36
CA SER A 208 -7.98 16.37 -2.03
C SER A 208 -8.90 16.96 -3.11
N SER A 209 -9.08 18.29 -3.16
CA SER A 209 -9.86 18.95 -4.22
C SER A 209 -9.12 19.06 -5.56
N CYS A 210 -7.82 18.76 -5.61
CA CYS A 210 -7.01 18.86 -6.83
C CYS A 210 -7.02 17.52 -7.60
N VAL A 211 -8.19 17.13 -8.10
CA VAL A 211 -8.43 15.87 -8.82
C VAL A 211 -8.07 15.98 -10.32
N ARG A 212 -7.78 17.19 -10.83
CA ARG A 212 -7.49 17.41 -12.25
C ARG A 212 -6.20 18.17 -12.52
N CYS A 213 -5.51 17.65 -13.54
CA CYS A 213 -4.51 18.28 -14.39
C CYS A 213 -3.13 18.54 -13.77
N GLY A 214 -2.11 17.83 -14.26
CA GLY A 214 -1.33 18.23 -15.43
C GLY A 214 -0.75 19.65 -15.51
N GLU A 215 -1.06 20.56 -14.59
CA GLU A 215 -0.45 21.88 -14.54
C GLU A 215 0.67 21.88 -13.52
N ARG A 216 1.87 22.24 -14.00
CA ARG A 216 3.00 22.61 -13.15
C ARG A 216 2.55 23.78 -12.29
N LEU A 217 2.39 23.56 -10.99
CA LEU A 217 2.13 24.63 -10.05
C LEU A 217 3.41 25.48 -9.98
N ARG A 218 3.31 26.73 -10.44
CA ARG A 218 4.35 27.75 -10.30
C ARG A 218 4.52 28.18 -8.85
#